data_AF-A0A8B6ELL6-F1
#
_entry.id   AF-A0A8B6ELL6-F1
#
_cell.length_a   1.000
_cell.length_b   1.000
_cell.length_c   1.000
_cell.angle_alpha   90.00
_cell.angle_beta   90.00
_cell.angle_gamma   90.00
#
_symmetry.space_group_name_H-M   'P 1'
#
loop_
_entity.id
_entity.type
_entity.pdbx_description
1 polymer ?
#
loop_
_entity_poly.entity_id
_entity_poly.type
_entity_poly.pdbx_seq_one_letter_code
_entity_poly.pdbx_strand_id
1 'polypeptide(L)' 'MLRRNPTRIEVKLDDLEEYNQMKKDKELEQAKQRLASSDCHTPTHDSIMDTRTRTEMIHERIGYDPKPHPQPTLQGTVR' A
#
# COMPACT_ATOMS: atom_id res chain seq x y z
N MET A 1 30.98 -44.43 -3.10
CA MET A 1 30.96 -43.59 -4.32
C MET A 1 31.46 -42.21 -3.95
N LEU A 2 32.39 -41.64 -4.73
CA LEU A 2 32.90 -40.29 -4.47
C LEU A 2 31.84 -39.25 -4.88
N ARG A 3 31.57 -38.27 -4.01
CA ARG A 3 30.63 -37.17 -4.26
C ARG A 3 31.38 -35.90 -4.66
N ARG A 4 30.82 -35.15 -5.61
CA ARG A 4 31.32 -33.84 -6.04
C ARG A 4 30.69 -32.72 -5.24
N ASN A 5 31.36 -31.56 -5.22
CA ASN A 5 30.84 -30.36 -4.60
C ASN A 5 29.62 -29.82 -5.38
N PRO A 6 28.63 -29.20 -4.70
CA PRO A 6 27.51 -28.53 -5.35
C PRO A 6 27.97 -27.38 -6.25
N THR A 7 27.23 -27.15 -7.33
CA THR A 7 27.48 -26.04 -8.25
C THR A 7 27.02 -24.72 -7.62
N ARG A 8 27.87 -23.70 -7.68
CA ARG A 8 27.54 -22.32 -7.33
C ARG A 8 27.07 -21.58 -8.59
N ILE A 9 25.95 -20.87 -8.49
CA ILE A 9 25.43 -20.04 -9.58
C ILE A 9 26.08 -18.66 -9.45
N GLU A 10 26.63 -18.16 -10.55
CA GLU A 10 27.23 -16.83 -10.63
C GLU A 10 26.36 -15.92 -11.51
N VAL A 11 26.38 -14.62 -11.19
CA VAL A 11 25.65 -13.58 -11.93
C VAL A 11 26.40 -13.24 -13.22
N LYS A 12 25.68 -13.18 -14.34
CA LYS A 12 26.23 -12.96 -15.68
C LYS A 12 25.75 -11.63 -16.27
N LEU A 13 26.29 -11.28 -17.43
CA LEU A 13 25.85 -10.10 -18.19
C LEU A 13 24.40 -10.27 -18.69
N ASP A 14 23.99 -11.49 -19.03
CA ASP A 14 22.62 -11.82 -19.45
C ASP A 14 21.58 -11.38 -18.39
N ASP A 15 21.93 -11.47 -17.10
CA ASP A 15 21.04 -11.08 -15.99
C ASP A 15 20.81 -9.54 -15.96
N LEU A 16 21.76 -8.76 -16.47
CA LEU A 16 21.59 -7.30 -16.61
C LEU A 16 20.63 -6.95 -17.74
N GLU A 17 20.61 -7.74 -18.81
CA GLU A 17 19.68 -7.55 -19.93
C GLU A 17 18.24 -7.79 -19.46
N GLU A 18 18.01 -8.87 -18.70
CA GLU A 18 16.72 -9.16 -18.06
C GLU A 18 16.27 -8.00 -17.17
N TYR A 19 17.15 -7.49 -16.31
CA TYR A 19 16.85 -6.34 -15.45
C TYR A 19 16.46 -5.09 -16.25
N ASN A 20 17.20 -4.77 -17.31
CA ASN A 20 16.93 -3.60 -18.14
C ASN A 20 15.59 -3.72 -18.87
N GLN A 21 15.23 -4.93 -19.32
CA GLN A 21 13.94 -5.19 -19.94
C GLN A 21 12.80 -5.00 -18.94
N MET A 22 12.90 -5.60 -17.74
CA MET A 22 11.91 -5.42 -16.68
C MET A 22 11.75 -3.95 -16.26
N LYS A 23 12.85 -3.22 -16.16
CA LYS A 23 12.84 -1.79 -15.85
C LYS A 23 12.07 -1.00 -16.92
N LYS A 24 12.35 -1.27 -18.19
CA LYS A 24 11.68 -0.62 -19.33
C LYS A 24 10.18 -0.91 -19.33
N ASP A 25 9.78 -2.17 -19.09
CA ASP A 25 8.37 -2.56 -19.06
C ASP A 25 7.64 -1.93 -17.88
N LYS A 26 8.29 -1.83 -16.71
CA LYS A 26 7.73 -1.16 -15.53
C LYS A 26 7.59 0.35 -15.71
N GLU A 27 8.52 0.99 -16.42
CA GLU A 27 8.42 2.41 -16.78
C GLU A 27 7.29 2.65 -17.79
N LEU A 28 7.14 1.77 -18.78
CA LEU A 28 6.05 1.82 -19.76
C LEU A 28 4.69 1.66 -19.09
N GLU A 29 4.55 0.66 -18.20
CA GLU A 29 3.30 0.43 -17.48
C GLU A 29 2.94 1.60 -16.57
N GLN A 30 3.94 2.20 -15.89
CA GLN A 30 3.73 3.42 -15.11
C GLN A 30 3.34 4.61 -15.99
N ALA A 31 3.93 4.77 -17.18
CA ALA A 31 3.57 5.85 -18.10
C ALA A 31 2.14 5.67 -18.63
N LYS A 32 1.77 4.43 -18.99
CA LYS A 32 0.41 4.07 -19.40
C LYS A 32 -0.58 4.29 -18.26
N GLN A 33 -0.23 3.91 -17.04
CA GLN A 33 -1.01 4.19 -15.84
C GLN A 33 -1.16 5.69 -15.61
N ARG A 34 -0.09 6.50 -15.72
CA ARG A 34 -0.18 7.97 -15.59
C ARG A 34 -1.08 8.63 -16.64
N LEU A 35 -1.10 8.13 -17.88
CA LEU A 35 -2.03 8.62 -18.91
C LEU A 35 -3.48 8.18 -18.65
N ALA A 36 -3.68 6.97 -18.09
CA ALA A 36 -5.00 6.47 -17.70
C ALA A 36 -5.49 7.02 -16.34
N SER A 37 -4.58 7.57 -15.54
CA SER A 37 -4.79 8.07 -14.18
C SER A 37 -4.54 9.58 -14.13
N SER A 38 -5.25 10.36 -14.96
CA SER A 38 -5.46 11.78 -14.64
C SER A 38 -6.38 11.96 -13.43
N ASP A 39 -6.86 10.88 -12.81
CA ASP A 39 -7.67 10.91 -11.60
C ASP A 39 -7.58 9.59 -10.81
N CYS A 40 -6.42 9.21 -10.25
CA CYS A 40 -6.41 8.30 -9.10
C CYS A 40 -5.11 8.35 -8.28
N HIS A 41 -5.17 9.04 -7.15
CA HIS A 41 -4.42 8.61 -5.98
C HIS A 41 -5.05 7.30 -5.49
N THR A 42 -4.35 6.18 -5.65
CA THR A 42 -4.72 4.97 -4.92
C THR A 42 -4.53 5.21 -3.42
N PRO A 43 -5.54 4.84 -2.62
CA PRO A 43 -5.36 3.67 -1.80
C PRO A 43 -6.22 2.57 -2.44
N THR A 44 -5.58 1.46 -2.74
CA THR A 44 -6.25 0.21 -3.08
C THR A 44 -7.28 -0.12 -2.00
N HIS A 45 -8.55 0.10 -2.31
CA HIS A 45 -9.68 -0.62 -1.76
C HIS A 45 -10.80 -0.52 -2.79
N ASP A 46 -11.10 -1.63 -3.44
CA ASP A 46 -12.34 -1.81 -4.18
C ASP A 46 -13.51 -1.24 -3.38
N SER A 47 -14.23 -0.28 -3.93
CA SER A 47 -15.61 -0.06 -3.51
C SER A 47 -16.37 0.77 -4.55
N ILE A 48 -17.01 0.02 -5.43
CA ILE A 48 -18.41 0.18 -5.82
C ILE A 48 -19.09 1.40 -5.14
N MET A 49 -19.28 2.46 -5.92
CA MET A 49 -20.40 3.41 -5.81
C MET A 49 -20.78 3.90 -4.39
N ASP A 50 -19.83 4.29 -3.54
CA ASP A 50 -20.17 4.85 -2.22
C ASP A 50 -20.30 6.38 -2.31
N THR A 51 -21.50 6.93 -2.11
CA THR A 51 -21.76 8.39 -2.10
C THR A 51 -21.23 9.09 -0.84
N ARG A 52 -20.47 8.36 -0.01
CA ARG A 52 -19.95 8.82 1.27
C ARG A 52 -18.73 9.70 1.09
N THR A 53 -18.60 10.67 1.98
CA THR A 53 -17.42 11.56 1.96
C THR A 53 -16.16 10.78 2.35
N ARG A 54 -15.00 11.20 1.84
CA ARG A 54 -13.70 10.60 2.21
C ARG A 54 -13.51 10.48 3.72
N THR A 55 -13.97 11.48 4.46
CA THR A 55 -13.87 11.55 5.91
C THR A 55 -14.70 10.46 6.59
N GLU A 56 -15.92 10.21 6.10
CA GLU A 56 -16.83 9.18 6.63
C GLU A 56 -16.25 7.77 6.45
N MET A 57 -15.70 7.47 5.27
CA MET A 57 -15.00 6.21 5.01
C MET A 57 -13.80 5.99 5.96
N ILE A 58 -13.09 7.07 6.29
CA ILE A 58 -11.96 6.99 7.22
C ILE A 58 -12.47 6.71 8.63
N HIS A 59 -13.53 7.39 9.09
CA HIS A 59 -14.10 7.19 10.42
C HIS A 59 -14.57 5.75 10.64
N GLU A 60 -15.31 5.18 9.68
CA GLU A 60 -15.74 3.77 9.71
C GLU A 60 -14.54 2.83 9.80
N ARG A 61 -13.51 3.07 8.98
CA ARG A 61 -12.33 2.20 8.91
C ARG A 61 -11.46 2.22 10.17
N ILE A 62 -11.41 3.33 10.89
CA ILE A 62 -10.63 3.44 12.13
C ILE A 62 -11.49 3.24 13.40
N GLY A 63 -12.79 2.95 13.25
CA GLY A 63 -13.71 2.80 14.38
C GLY A 63 -13.92 4.09 15.16
N TYR A 64 -13.81 5.25 14.51
CA TYR A 64 -14.01 6.55 15.15
C TYR A 64 -15.51 6.82 15.33
N ASP A 65 -15.95 6.91 16.60
CA ASP A 65 -17.29 7.39 16.95
C ASP A 65 -17.19 8.88 17.34
N PRO A 66 -17.80 9.82 16.58
CA PRO A 66 -17.75 11.24 16.87
C PRO A 66 -18.53 11.64 18.14
N LYS A 67 -19.23 10.69 18.79
CA LYS A 67 -19.86 10.97 20.09
C LYS A 67 -18.79 11.44 21.08
N PRO A 68 -18.99 12.62 21.71
CA PRO A 68 -18.06 13.09 22.72
C PRO A 68 -17.98 12.05 23.83
N HIS A 69 -16.80 11.47 24.03
CA HIS A 69 -16.54 10.62 25.17
C HIS A 69 -16.88 11.43 26.43
N PRO A 70 -17.73 10.93 27.35
CA PRO A 70 -18.04 11.67 28.56
C PRO A 70 -16.72 11.94 29.29
N GLN A 71 -16.37 13.22 29.38
CA GLN A 71 -15.22 13.69 30.14
C GLN A 71 -15.37 13.14 31.55
N PRO A 72 -14.37 12.45 32.13
CA PRO A 72 -14.45 12.03 33.51
C PRO A 72 -14.53 13.30 34.38
N THR A 73 -15.73 13.59 34.88
CA THR A 73 -15.91 14.63 35.90
C THR A 73 -15.09 14.20 37.11
N LEU A 74 -14.03 14.96 37.42
CA LEU A 74 -13.31 14.85 38.68
C LEU A 74 -14.27 15.23 39.82
N GLN A 75 -15.08 14.26 40.25
CA GLN A 75 -15.84 14.36 41.49
C GLN A 75 -14.95 13.85 42.61
N GLY A 76 -14.46 14.78 43.43
CA GLY A 76 -13.91 14.44 44.75
C GLY A 76 -12.74 15.32 45.15
N THR A 77 -13.03 16.36 45.94
CA THR A 77 -12.55 16.43 47.33
C THR A 77 -13.33 17.52 48.05
N VAL A 78 -14.26 17.09 48.89
CA VAL A 78 -14.74 17.87 50.04
C VAL A 78 -13.69 17.70 51.13
N ARG A 79 -13.02 18.79 51.53
CA ARG A 79 -12.54 19.02 52.90
C ARG A 79 -12.46 20.51 53.16
#